data_AF-C7C2S3-F1
#
_entry.id   AF-C7C2S3-F1
#
_cell.length_a   1.000
_cell.length_b   1.000
_cell.length_c   1.000
_cell.angle_alpha   90.00
_cell.angle_beta   90.00
_cell.angle_gamma   90.00
#
_symmetry.space_group_name_H-M   'P 1'
#
loop_
_entity.id
_entity.type
_entity.pdbx_description
1 polymer ?
#
loop_
_entity_poly.entity_id
_entity_poly.type
_entity_poly.pdbx_seq_one_letter_code
_entity_poly.pdbx_strand_id
1 'polypeptide(L)'
;GVDLRKPLTRLEAIDIESGMDKYAVLIFHGQDITDEQQLAFALNFGEGEKARGGTVTKKEDYRLTTGLNDVSNLGKDGKPLSRDHRTHLFNLGNCLWHSDSSFRPIPAKFSLLSARVVN
;
A
#
# COMPACT_ATOMS: atom_id res chain seq x y z
N GLY A 1 6.67 -17.79 -13.00
CA GLY A 1 6.41 -16.52 -12.30
C GLY A 1 5.18 -16.68 -11.43
N VAL A 2 5.00 -15.84 -10.43
CA VAL A 2 3.82 -15.88 -9.53
C VAL A 2 2.68 -15.05 -10.12
N ASP A 3 1.44 -15.52 -9.95
CA ASP A 3 0.21 -14.82 -10.34
C ASP A 3 -0.52 -14.34 -9.09
N LEU A 4 -0.40 -13.04 -8.77
CA LEU A 4 -0.92 -12.46 -7.53
C LEU A 4 -2.45 -12.34 -7.52
N ARG A 5 -3.13 -12.69 -8.62
CA ARG A 5 -4.60 -12.79 -8.69
C ARG A 5 -5.12 -14.04 -7.98
N LYS A 6 -4.24 -15.00 -7.67
CA LYS A 6 -4.57 -16.29 -7.05
C LYS A 6 -3.96 -16.38 -5.65
N PRO A 7 -4.56 -17.16 -4.74
CA PRO A 7 -3.93 -17.47 -3.46
C PRO A 7 -2.56 -18.12 -3.68
N LEU A 8 -1.57 -17.70 -2.88
CA LEU A 8 -0.26 -18.31 -2.88
C LEU A 8 -0.34 -19.71 -2.26
N THR A 9 0.48 -20.62 -2.78
CA THR A 9 0.88 -21.80 -2.04
C THR A 9 1.78 -21.41 -0.87
N ARG A 10 1.87 -22.28 0.15
CA ARG A 10 2.76 -22.06 1.29
C ARG A 10 4.23 -21.90 0.88
N LEU A 11 4.67 -22.64 -0.13
CA LEU A 11 6.05 -22.56 -0.63
C LEU A 11 6.31 -21.22 -1.31
N GLU A 12 5.38 -20.74 -2.15
CA GLU A 12 5.50 -19.41 -2.76
C GLU A 12 5.55 -18.29 -1.72
N ALA A 13 4.75 -18.36 -0.65
CA ALA A 13 4.81 -17.38 0.43
C ALA A 13 6.17 -17.38 1.15
N ILE A 14 6.72 -18.57 1.45
CA ILE A 14 8.05 -18.71 2.09
C ILE A 14 9.16 -18.16 1.17
N ASP A 15 9.10 -18.47 -0.12
CA ASP A 15 10.09 -18.01 -1.10
C ASP A 15 10.05 -16.49 -1.24
N ILE A 16 8.86 -15.89 -1.24
CA ILE A 16 8.70 -14.43 -1.29
C ILE A 16 9.19 -13.76 -0.01
N GLU A 17 8.86 -14.29 1.17
CA GLU A 17 9.34 -13.74 2.45
C GLU A 17 10.86 -13.84 2.56
N SER A 18 11.45 -14.98 2.19
CA SER A 18 12.91 -15.14 2.11
C SER A 18 13.54 -14.18 1.10
N GLY A 19 12.84 -13.91 0.00
CA GLY A 19 13.22 -12.90 -0.97
C GLY A 19 13.24 -11.49 -0.37
N MET A 20 12.23 -11.12 0.42
CA MET A 20 12.20 -9.84 1.13
C MET A 20 13.35 -9.74 2.15
N ASP A 21 13.63 -10.78 2.92
CA ASP A 21 14.75 -10.79 3.89
C ASP A 21 16.11 -10.60 3.20
N LYS A 22 16.27 -11.19 2.01
CA LYS A 22 17.54 -11.14 1.25
C LYS A 22 17.71 -9.86 0.44
N TYR A 23 16.66 -9.40 -0.23
CA TYR A 23 16.74 -8.33 -1.23
C TYR A 23 16.12 -7.01 -0.79
N ALA A 24 15.38 -6.98 0.33
CA ALA A 24 14.61 -5.85 0.87
C ALA A 24 13.50 -5.28 -0.04
N VAL A 25 13.63 -5.39 -1.37
CA VAL A 25 12.66 -4.92 -2.37
C VAL A 25 12.46 -6.00 -3.42
N LEU A 26 11.21 -6.34 -3.69
CA LEU A 26 10.80 -7.26 -4.75
C LEU A 26 9.91 -6.55 -5.77
N ILE A 27 10.09 -6.88 -7.05
CA ILE A 27 9.34 -6.29 -8.17
C ILE A 27 8.54 -7.38 -8.87
N PHE A 28 7.23 -7.18 -8.96
CA PHE A 28 6.31 -8.09 -9.66
C PHE A 28 5.70 -7.38 -10.86
N HIS A 29 6.14 -7.75 -12.06
CA HIS A 29 5.61 -7.21 -13.31
C HIS A 29 4.29 -7.88 -13.72
N GLY A 30 3.43 -7.16 -14.44
CA GLY A 30 2.23 -7.71 -15.08
C GLY A 30 1.13 -8.15 -14.12
N GLN A 31 1.04 -7.55 -12.94
CA GLN A 31 0.05 -7.89 -11.91
C GLN A 31 -1.14 -6.93 -11.97
N ASP A 32 -2.15 -7.26 -12.76
CA ASP A 32 -3.45 -6.60 -12.76
C ASP A 32 -4.33 -7.22 -11.67
N ILE A 33 -4.32 -6.61 -10.48
CA ILE A 33 -4.94 -7.13 -9.26
C ILE A 33 -5.96 -6.14 -8.68
N THR A 34 -7.04 -6.68 -8.12
CA THR A 34 -8.00 -5.90 -7.35
C THR A 34 -7.46 -5.54 -5.97
N ASP A 35 -8.14 -4.64 -5.26
CA ASP A 35 -7.82 -4.30 -3.87
C ASP A 35 -7.88 -5.53 -2.95
N GLU A 36 -8.89 -6.38 -3.14
CA GLU A 36 -9.09 -7.60 -2.36
C GLU A 36 -7.97 -8.61 -2.63
N GLN A 37 -7.53 -8.74 -3.89
CA GLN A 37 -6.40 -9.60 -4.25
C GLN A 37 -5.09 -9.08 -3.66
N GLN A 38 -4.86 -7.77 -3.70
CA GLN A 38 -3.69 -7.15 -3.06
C GLN A 38 -3.68 -7.37 -1.54
N LEU A 39 -4.83 -7.21 -0.89
CA LEU A 39 -4.96 -7.47 0.54
C LEU A 39 -4.74 -8.96 0.86
N ALA A 40 -5.33 -9.86 0.08
CA ALA A 40 -5.16 -11.30 0.24
C ALA A 40 -3.69 -11.73 0.07
N PHE A 41 -2.97 -11.12 -0.88
CA PHE A 41 -1.53 -11.33 -1.04
C PHE A 41 -0.75 -10.85 0.19
N ALA A 42 -1.01 -9.62 0.65
CA ALA A 42 -0.31 -9.03 1.81
C ALA A 42 -0.49 -9.84 3.10
N LEU A 43 -1.68 -10.42 3.31
CA LEU A 43 -2.01 -11.21 4.51
C LEU A 43 -1.21 -12.53 4.63
N ASN A 44 -0.49 -12.96 3.59
CA ASN A 44 0.45 -14.09 3.71
C ASN A 44 1.66 -13.76 4.61
N PHE A 45 1.96 -12.47 4.83
CA PHE A 45 3.19 -12.02 5.49
C PHE A 45 2.98 -11.38 6.87
N GLY A 46 1.75 -11.39 7.37
CA GLY A 46 1.36 -10.84 8.66
C GLY A 46 -0.06 -10.28 8.68
N GLU A 47 -0.42 -9.62 9.77
CA GLU A 47 -1.70 -8.92 9.90
C GLU A 47 -1.64 -7.53 9.25
N GLY A 48 -2.79 -7.01 8.81
CA GLY A 48 -2.90 -5.65 8.29
C GLY A 48 -2.69 -4.59 9.39
N GLU A 49 -1.92 -3.54 9.10
CA GLU A 49 -1.72 -2.44 10.04
C GLU A 49 -3.03 -1.67 10.27
N LYS A 50 -3.31 -1.31 11.54
CA LYS A 50 -4.42 -0.40 11.87
C LYS A 50 -4.07 1.02 11.42
N ALA A 51 -4.68 1.49 10.34
CA ALA A 51 -4.45 2.80 9.72
C ALA A 51 -4.79 4.06 10.59
N ARG A 52 -5.01 3.94 11.90
CA ARG A 52 -5.37 5.08 12.76
C ARG A 52 -4.19 6.04 12.93
N GLY A 53 -4.40 7.32 12.64
CA GLY A 53 -3.43 8.39 12.87
C GLY A 53 -2.33 8.52 11.81
N GLY A 54 -2.43 7.82 10.68
CA GLY A 54 -1.45 7.91 9.58
C GLY A 54 -1.79 8.92 8.48
N THR A 55 -2.98 9.55 8.53
CA THR A 55 -3.43 10.51 7.51
C THR A 55 -4.22 11.66 8.14
N VAL A 56 -4.25 12.79 7.45
CA VAL A 56 -5.08 13.97 7.77
C VAL A 56 -6.42 13.97 7.04
N THR A 57 -6.63 13.02 6.12
CA THR A 57 -7.89 12.89 5.38
C THR A 57 -9.00 12.48 6.33
N LYS A 58 -10.16 13.14 6.23
CA LYS A 58 -11.31 12.79 7.05
C LYS A 58 -11.99 11.53 6.51
N LYS A 59 -12.65 10.77 7.38
CA LYS A 59 -13.24 9.47 7.03
C LYS A 59 -14.28 9.58 5.91
N GLU A 60 -15.07 10.65 5.93
CA GLU A 60 -16.09 11.01 4.93
C GLU A 60 -15.51 11.37 3.56
N ASP A 61 -14.19 11.60 3.49
CA ASP A 61 -13.46 11.94 2.27
C ASP A 61 -12.57 10.78 1.77
N TYR A 62 -12.69 9.58 2.36
CA TYR A 62 -11.98 8.40 1.90
C TYR A 62 -12.53 7.93 0.54
N ARG A 63 -11.61 7.65 -0.39
CA ARG A 63 -11.93 7.09 -1.71
C ARG A 63 -11.96 5.56 -1.69
N LEU A 64 -11.07 4.92 -0.93
CA LEU A 64 -10.99 3.46 -0.82
C LEU A 64 -11.75 2.95 0.40
N THR A 65 -12.49 1.86 0.24
CA THR A 65 -13.28 1.19 1.29
C THR A 65 -12.70 -0.16 1.71
N THR A 66 -11.67 -0.64 1.00
CA THR A 66 -11.08 -1.99 1.12
C THR A 66 -10.10 -2.15 2.27
N GLY A 67 -9.79 -1.06 2.97
CA GLY A 67 -8.79 -1.06 4.05
C GLY A 67 -7.35 -0.81 3.55
N LEU A 68 -7.15 -0.65 2.24
CA LEU A 68 -5.88 -0.18 1.70
C LEU A 68 -5.65 1.30 2.04
N ASN A 69 -4.39 1.66 2.25
CA ASN A 69 -3.98 3.05 2.36
C ASN A 69 -3.99 3.69 0.96
N ASP A 70 -4.70 4.82 0.83
CA ASP A 70 -4.73 5.58 -0.42
C ASP A 70 -3.56 6.57 -0.48
N VAL A 71 -2.48 6.17 -1.16
CA VAL A 71 -1.29 7.00 -1.40
C VAL A 71 -1.32 7.70 -2.77
N SER A 72 -2.50 7.79 -3.39
CA SER A 72 -2.67 8.50 -4.66
C SER A 72 -2.75 10.02 -4.47
N ASN A 73 -2.80 10.74 -5.60
CA ASN A 73 -3.11 12.16 -5.65
C ASN A 73 -4.61 12.44 -5.86
N LEU A 74 -5.49 11.44 -5.73
CA LEU A 74 -6.92 11.56 -6.04
C LEU A 74 -7.76 11.87 -4.80
N GLY A 75 -8.82 12.66 -4.98
CA GLY A 75 -9.88 12.87 -3.99
C GLY A 75 -10.98 11.81 -4.09
N LYS A 76 -11.97 11.88 -3.20
CA LYS A 76 -13.12 10.95 -3.15
C LYS A 76 -13.93 10.84 -4.45
N ASP A 77 -13.86 11.86 -5.29
CA ASP A 77 -14.51 11.93 -6.61
C ASP A 77 -13.67 11.26 -7.72
N GLY A 78 -12.51 10.69 -7.38
CA GLY A 78 -11.59 10.07 -8.32
C GLY A 78 -10.78 11.06 -9.15
N LYS A 79 -10.81 12.35 -8.83
CA LYS A 79 -10.06 13.39 -9.56
C LYS A 79 -8.84 13.85 -8.78
N PRO A 80 -7.79 14.37 -9.45
CA PRO A 80 -6.65 14.94 -8.76
C PRO A 80 -7.05 16.04 -7.78
N LEU A 81 -6.48 16.00 -6.58
CA LEU A 81 -6.64 17.04 -5.57
C LEU A 81 -6.03 18.37 -6.04
N SER A 82 -6.60 19.49 -5.59
CA SER A 82 -6.01 20.81 -5.85
C SER A 82 -4.66 20.97 -5.14
N ARG A 83 -3.79 21.83 -5.67
CA ARG A 83 -2.42 22.02 -5.16
C ARG A 83 -2.38 22.51 -3.71
N ASP A 84 -3.36 23.30 -3.30
CA ASP A 84 -3.55 23.88 -1.98
C ASP A 84 -4.42 23.01 -1.05
N HIS A 85 -4.92 21.86 -1.53
CA HIS A 85 -5.73 20.96 -0.71
C HIS A 85 -4.90 20.38 0.45
N ARG A 86 -5.45 20.40 1.67
CA ARG A 86 -4.74 19.95 2.89
C ARG A 86 -4.18 18.53 2.76
N THR A 87 -4.97 17.59 2.23
CA THR A 87 -4.50 16.21 1.98
C THR A 87 -3.37 16.16 0.96
N HIS A 88 -3.43 16.95 -0.11
CA HIS A 88 -2.35 17.02 -1.09
C HIS A 88 -1.05 17.51 -0.44
N LEU A 89 -1.12 18.61 0.32
CA LEU A 89 0.03 19.16 1.04
C LEU A 89 0.63 18.17 2.05
N PHE A 90 -0.19 17.37 2.73
CA PHE A 90 0.29 16.30 3.62
C PHE A 90 0.95 15.16 2.83
N ASN A 91 0.37 14.73 1.71
CA ASN A 91 0.89 13.66 0.87
C ASN A 91 2.24 14.02 0.22
N LEU A 92 2.59 15.30 0.09
CA LEU A 92 3.94 15.73 -0.31
C LEU A 92 5.04 15.24 0.66
N GLY A 93 4.68 14.83 1.88
CA GLY A 93 5.60 14.15 2.80
C GLY A 93 6.21 12.87 2.22
N ASN A 94 5.50 12.17 1.32
CA ASN A 94 6.00 10.97 0.64
C ASN A 94 7.18 11.27 -0.32
N CYS A 95 7.46 12.54 -0.63
CA CYS A 95 8.62 12.93 -1.42
C CYS A 95 9.93 12.99 -0.60
N LEU A 96 9.86 12.90 0.72
CA LEU A 96 11.01 12.85 1.59
C LEU A 96 11.48 11.40 1.80
N TRP A 97 12.76 11.19 2.09
CA TRP A 97 13.23 9.88 2.53
C TRP A 97 12.55 9.49 3.85
N HIS A 98 11.91 8.32 3.87
CA HIS A 98 11.22 7.81 5.04
C HIS A 98 11.19 6.27 5.05
N SER A 99 10.85 5.72 6.22
CA SER A 99 10.41 4.33 6.39
C SER A 99 8.95 4.38 6.86
N ASP A 100 8.08 3.57 6.25
CA ASP A 100 6.66 3.59 6.57
C ASP A 100 6.40 3.28 8.05
N SER A 101 5.47 4.04 8.63
CA SER A 101 5.06 3.91 10.04
C SER A 101 6.19 4.00 11.07
N SER A 102 7.36 4.58 10.73
CA SER A 102 8.47 4.74 11.68
C SER A 102 8.15 5.62 12.89
N PHE A 103 7.04 6.38 12.82
CA PHE A 103 6.50 7.18 13.93
C PHE A 103 5.68 6.36 14.94
N ARG A 104 5.39 5.09 14.66
CA ARG A 104 4.64 4.19 15.55
C ARG A 104 5.59 3.41 16.47
N PRO A 105 5.14 3.00 17.67
CA PRO A 105 5.93 2.14 18.57
C PRO A 105 6.26 0.77 17.95
N ILE A 106 5.34 0.22 17.15
CA ILE A 106 5.55 -0.96 16.32
C ILE A 106 5.45 -0.48 14.87
N PRO A 107 6.58 -0.34 14.16
CA PRO A 107 6.59 0.13 12.77
C PRO A 107 6.11 -0.95 11.80
N ALA A 108 5.90 -0.58 10.53
CA ALA A 108 5.47 -1.50 9.50
C ALA A 108 6.55 -2.53 9.16
N LYS A 109 6.13 -3.77 8.86
CA LYS A 109 7.01 -4.84 8.37
C LYS A 109 7.25 -4.71 6.86
N PHE A 110 6.19 -4.82 6.06
CA PHE A 110 6.23 -4.70 4.61
C PHE A 110 5.23 -3.67 4.11
N SER A 111 5.62 -2.94 3.06
CA SER A 111 4.74 -2.08 2.28
C SER A 111 4.60 -2.64 0.87
N LEU A 112 3.35 -2.78 0.41
CA LEU A 112 3.04 -3.36 -0.88
C LEU A 112 2.29 -2.33 -1.74
N LEU A 113 2.96 -1.82 -2.77
CA LEU A 113 2.44 -0.77 -3.65
C LEU A 113 2.02 -1.35 -5.01
N SER A 114 0.77 -1.12 -5.39
CA SER A 114 0.22 -1.50 -6.70
C SER A 114 -0.03 -0.26 -7.55
N ALA A 115 0.56 -0.22 -8.74
CA ALA A 115 0.34 0.84 -9.71
C ALA A 115 -0.98 0.59 -10.47
N ARG A 116 -2.01 1.41 -10.20
CA ARG A 116 -3.32 1.31 -10.86
C ARG A 116 -3.45 2.20 -12.09
N VAL A 117 -2.91 3.42 -11.99
CA VAL A 117 -2.79 4.39 -13.08
C VAL A 117 -1.45 5.09 -12.90
N VAL A 118 -0.67 5.17 -13.98
CA VAL A 118 0.59 5.91 -14.06
C VAL A 118 0.52 6.75 -15.32
N ASN A 119 0.75 8.05 -15.20
CA ASN A 119 0.71 9.01 -16.30
C ASN A 119 2.12 9.44 -16.69
#